data_AF-A0A917D6N9-F1
#
_entry.id   AF-A0A917D6N9-F1
#
_cell.length_a   1.000
_cell.length_b   1.000
_cell.length_c   1.000
_cell.angle_alpha   90.00
_cell.angle_beta   90.00
_cell.angle_gamma   90.00
#
_symmetry.space_group_name_H-M   'P 1'
#
loop_
_entity.id
_entity.type
_entity.pdbx_description
1 polymer ?
#
loop_
_entity_poly.entity_id
_entity_poly.type
_entity_poly.pdbx_seq_one_letter_code
_entity_poly.pdbx_strand_id
1 'polypeptide(L)'
;MRREVPGRSVAQLIQILEWEGRITPGQVNRSTLQERLMARGYSSRHLRMYAESGVAARRFQQRHRNQLWQSDLKYGPYLPLAKAER
;
A
#
# COMPACT_ATOMS: atom_id res chain seq x y z
N MET A 1 -6.69 -10.39 3.13
CA MET A 1 -6.24 -9.63 4.32
C MET A 1 -4.74 -9.71 4.68
N ARG A 2 -4.15 -10.88 5.01
CA ARG A 2 -2.70 -11.00 5.32
C ARG A 2 -1.82 -11.38 4.11
N ARG A 3 -2.44 -11.88 3.04
CA ARG A 3 -1.82 -12.05 1.70
C ARG A 3 -1.71 -10.73 0.92
N GLU A 4 -2.63 -9.79 1.14
CA GLU A 4 -2.63 -8.49 0.44
C GLU A 4 -1.54 -7.54 0.93
N VAL A 5 -1.25 -7.55 2.24
CA VAL A 5 -0.21 -6.72 2.84
C VAL A 5 0.58 -7.56 3.84
N PRO A 6 1.69 -8.19 3.39
CA PRO A 6 2.51 -9.05 4.24
C PRO A 6 3.19 -8.30 5.40
N GLY A 7 3.27 -6.96 5.34
CA GLY A 7 3.86 -6.10 6.37
C GLY A 7 2.98 -5.83 7.60
N ARG A 8 1.70 -6.24 7.62
CA ARG A 8 0.81 -5.97 8.76
C ARG A 8 1.22 -6.77 10.00
N SER A 9 1.35 -6.07 11.12
CA SER A 9 1.63 -6.70 12.42
C SER A 9 0.41 -7.46 12.96
N VAL A 10 0.63 -8.42 13.86
CA VAL A 10 -0.47 -9.17 14.50
C VAL A 10 -1.40 -8.22 15.28
N ALA A 11 -0.84 -7.22 15.95
CA ALA A 11 -1.61 -6.22 16.69
C ALA A 11 -2.48 -5.37 15.75
N GLN A 12 -1.95 -4.97 14.59
CA GLN A 12 -2.74 -4.25 13.58
C GLN A 12 -3.88 -5.10 13.01
N LEU A 13 -3.68 -6.41 12.84
CA LEU A 13 -4.77 -7.30 12.41
C LEU A 13 -5.86 -7.41 13.46
N ILE A 14 -5.51 -7.49 14.75
CA ILE A 14 -6.50 -7.47 15.84
C ILE A 14 -7.29 -6.16 15.77
N GLN A 15 -6.59 -5.03 15.65
CA GLN A 15 -7.23 -3.72 15.57
C GLN A 15 -8.21 -3.61 14.39
N ILE A 16 -7.84 -4.12 13.21
CA ILE A 16 -8.72 -4.08 12.04
C ILE A 16 -9.91 -5.04 12.25
N LEU A 17 -9.70 -6.23 12.80
CA LEU A 17 -10.78 -7.17 13.08
C LEU A 17 -11.78 -6.62 14.10
N GLU A 18 -11.29 -5.87 15.10
CA GLU A 18 -12.12 -5.13 16.06
C GLU A 18 -12.91 -4.02 15.37
N TRP A 19 -12.26 -3.23 14.50
CA TRP A 19 -12.93 -2.17 13.74
C TRP A 19 -13.95 -2.70 12.74
N GLU A 20 -13.70 -3.86 12.15
CA GLU A 20 -14.64 -4.55 11.27
C GLU A 20 -15.79 -5.25 12.03
N GLY A 21 -15.78 -5.21 13.37
CA GLY A 21 -16.80 -5.85 14.21
C GLY A 21 -16.80 -7.38 14.14
N ARG A 22 -15.71 -7.99 13.65
CA ARG A 22 -15.56 -9.46 13.53
C ARG A 22 -15.26 -10.12 14.87
N ILE A 23 -14.65 -9.37 15.78
CA ILE A 23 -14.29 -9.78 17.14
C ILE A 23 -14.61 -8.65 18.12
N THR A 24 -14.97 -8.98 19.36
CA THR A 24 -15.06 -7.97 20.43
C THR A 24 -13.67 -7.57 20.91
N PRO A 25 -13.47 -6.30 21.31
CA PRO A 25 -12.20 -5.85 21.86
C PRO A 25 -11.74 -6.73 23.02
N GLY A 26 -10.52 -7.25 22.93
CA GLY A 26 -9.95 -8.14 23.96
C GLY A 26 -10.39 -9.60 23.91
N GLN A 27 -11.24 -10.00 22.97
CA GLN A 27 -11.66 -11.41 22.80
C GLN A 27 -10.50 -12.32 22.34
N VAL A 28 -9.52 -11.76 21.62
CA VAL A 28 -8.40 -12.52 21.05
C VAL A 28 -7.08 -11.93 21.51
N ASN A 29 -6.28 -12.73 22.21
CA ASN A 29 -4.92 -12.35 22.59
C ASN A 29 -3.97 -12.43 21.37
N ARG A 30 -2.99 -11.52 21.33
CA ARG A 30 -1.92 -11.48 20.33
C ARG A 30 -1.22 -12.82 20.15
N SER A 31 -0.89 -13.51 21.26
CA SER A 31 -0.20 -14.80 21.23
C SER A 31 -1.04 -15.87 20.52
N THR A 32 -2.33 -15.95 20.85
CA THR A 32 -3.27 -16.89 20.25
C THR A 32 -3.44 -16.68 18.75
N LEU A 33 -3.59 -15.42 18.31
CA LEU A 33 -3.71 -15.11 16.88
C LEU A 33 -2.42 -15.43 16.13
N GLN A 34 -1.26 -15.15 16.73
CA GLN A 34 0.04 -15.47 16.15
C GLN A 34 0.22 -16.98 15.96
N GLU A 35 -0.09 -17.78 16.98
CA GLU A 35 0.00 -19.24 16.94
C GLU A 35 -0.91 -19.85 15.85
N ARG A 36 -2.18 -19.42 15.80
CA ARG A 36 -3.13 -19.85 14.76
C ARG A 36 -2.67 -19.49 13.35
N LEU A 37 -2.04 -18.33 13.18
CA LEU A 37 -1.51 -17.92 11.88
C LEU A 37 -0.25 -18.69 11.49
N MET A 38 0.62 -19.02 12.44
CA MET A 38 1.76 -19.90 12.21
C MET A 38 1.30 -21.32 11.81
N ALA A 39 0.32 -21.89 12.53
CA ALA A 39 -0.25 -23.21 12.22
C ALA A 39 -0.88 -23.26 10.81
N ARG A 40 -1.45 -22.16 10.33
CA ARG A 40 -1.99 -22.03 8.98
C ARG A 40 -0.93 -21.67 7.92
N GLY A 41 0.35 -21.66 8.28
CA GLY A 41 1.46 -21.37 7.36
C GLY A 41 1.67 -19.89 7.05
N TYR A 42 0.97 -18.96 7.71
CA TYR A 42 1.13 -17.51 7.56
C TYR A 42 2.14 -16.93 8.54
N SER A 43 3.26 -17.63 8.75
CA SER A 43 4.35 -17.09 9.57
C SER A 43 4.95 -15.86 8.88
N SER A 44 5.50 -14.93 9.68
CA SER A 44 6.20 -13.75 9.16
C SER A 44 7.33 -14.12 8.19
N ARG A 45 7.95 -15.29 8.38
CA ARG A 45 9.00 -15.84 7.51
C ARG A 45 8.43 -16.35 6.17
N HIS A 46 7.29 -17.02 6.18
CA HIS A 46 6.63 -17.46 4.95
C HIS A 46 6.09 -16.27 4.15
N LEU A 47 5.54 -15.26 4.83
CA LEU A 47 5.04 -14.04 4.19
C LEU A 47 6.15 -13.19 3.55
N ARG A 48 7.38 -13.21 4.08
CA ARG A 48 8.54 -12.56 3.45
C ARG A 48 8.90 -13.19 2.11
N MET A 49 8.90 -14.52 2.01
CA MET A 49 9.16 -15.20 0.72
C MET A 49 8.13 -14.81 -0.37
N TYR A 50 6.87 -14.57 0.01
CA TYR A 50 5.84 -14.08 -0.92
C TYR A 50 5.98 -12.59 -1.25
N ALA A 51 6.59 -11.79 -0.38
CA ALA A 51 6.82 -10.36 -0.61
C ALA A 51 8.08 -10.08 -1.46
N GLU A 52 9.02 -11.02 -1.48
CA GLU A 52 10.30 -10.91 -2.21
C GLU A 52 10.17 -11.18 -3.72
N SER A 53 9.01 -11.63 -4.22
CA SER A 53 8.81 -11.89 -5.66
C SER A 53 8.64 -10.62 -6.51
N GLY A 54 8.61 -9.44 -5.88
CA GLY A 54 8.63 -8.16 -6.58
C GLY A 54 10.06 -7.65 -6.65
N VAL A 55 10.63 -7.65 -7.86
CA VAL A 55 11.83 -6.90 -8.28
C VAL A 55 12.08 -5.74 -7.32
N ALA A 56 13.31 -5.64 -6.81
CA ALA A 56 13.80 -4.49 -6.04
C ALA A 56 13.56 -3.20 -6.84
N ALA A 57 12.34 -2.67 -6.79
CA ALA A 57 11.93 -1.43 -7.37
C ALA A 57 12.51 -0.36 -6.46
N ARG A 58 13.81 -0.12 -6.66
CA ARG A 58 14.50 0.99 -6.03
C ARG A 58 13.68 2.24 -6.35
N ARG A 59 13.51 3.10 -5.35
CA ARG A 59 12.89 4.42 -5.58
C ARG A 59 13.56 5.05 -6.80
N PHE A 60 12.74 5.56 -7.72
CA PHE A 60 13.21 6.28 -8.88
C PHE A 60 14.12 7.42 -8.42
N GLN A 61 15.39 7.36 -8.80
CA GLN A 61 16.40 8.34 -8.43
C GLN A 61 17.09 8.82 -9.70
N GLN A 62 17.07 10.12 -9.94
CA GLN A 62 17.88 10.71 -11.00
C GLN A 62 19.36 10.56 -10.64
N ARG A 63 20.17 10.10 -11.60
CA ARG A 63 21.59 9.81 -11.37
C ARG A 63 22.43 11.07 -11.36
N HIS A 64 22.01 12.10 -12.10
CA HIS A 64 22.75 13.36 -12.25
C HIS A 64 21.83 14.59 -12.21
N ARG A 65 22.41 15.77 -11.97
CA ARG A 65 21.69 17.06 -12.00
C ARG A 65 21.11 17.31 -13.40
N ASN A 66 19.96 17.97 -13.48
CA ASN A 66 19.25 18.34 -14.72
C ASN A 66 18.76 17.15 -15.60
N GLN A 67 18.66 15.92 -15.08
CA GLN A 67 18.12 14.78 -15.85
C GLN A 67 16.59 14.74 -15.94
N LEU A 68 15.88 15.46 -15.08
CA LEU A 68 14.43 15.56 -15.13
C LEU A 68 14.00 16.99 -14.85
N TRP A 69 13.24 17.53 -15.80
CA TRP A 69 12.62 18.82 -15.72
C TRP A 69 11.13 18.56 -15.78
N GLN A 70 10.43 18.84 -14.68
CA GLN A 70 9.00 18.72 -14.60
C GLN A 70 8.42 20.12 -14.62
N SER A 71 7.79 20.50 -15.73
CA SER A 71 7.01 21.73 -15.82
C SER A 71 5.53 21.39 -15.68
N ASP A 72 4.86 22.01 -14.71
CA ASP A 72 3.41 21.96 -14.58
C ASP A 72 2.79 23.23 -15.20
N LEU A 73 1.70 23.07 -15.94
CA LEU A 73 0.97 24.19 -16.55
C LEU A 73 -0.45 24.23 -15.98
N LYS A 74 -0.65 25.10 -14.98
CA LYS A 74 -1.94 25.23 -14.28
C LYS A 74 -3.07 25.78 -15.17
N TYR A 75 -2.75 26.65 -16.13
CA TYR A 75 -3.71 27.23 -17.06
C TYR A 75 -3.09 27.36 -18.45
N GLY A 76 -3.80 26.87 -19.47
CA GLY A 76 -3.46 27.11 -20.87
C GLY A 76 -3.99 28.46 -21.34
N PRO A 77 -3.39 29.06 -22.39
CA PRO A 77 -3.91 30.29 -22.98
C PRO A 77 -5.36 30.07 -23.45
N TYR A 78 -6.25 30.99 -23.08
CA TYR A 78 -7.62 30.99 -23.56
C TYR A 78 -7.61 31.30 -25.06
N LEU A 79 -8.06 30.36 -25.87
CA LEU A 79 -8.26 30.55 -27.30
C LEU A 79 -9.71 30.99 -27.53
N PRO A 80 -9.98 32.28 -27.83
CA PRO A 80 -11.29 32.66 -28.31
C PRO A 80 -11.47 32.02 -29.69
N LEU A 81 -12.24 30.93 -29.75
CA LEU A 81 -12.73 30.40 -31.01
C LEU A 81 -13.52 31.53 -31.67
N ALA A 82 -13.00 32.07 -32.77
CA ALA A 82 -13.73 33.05 -33.57
C ALA A 82 -15.09 32.44 -33.88
N LYS A 83 -16.17 33.03 -33.34
CA LYS A 83 -17.51 32.72 -33.84
C LYS A 83 -17.50 33.21 -35.27
N ALA A 84 -17.68 32.28 -36.21
CA ALA A 84 -17.92 32.60 -37.60
C ALA A 84 -19.08 33.61 -37.64
N GLU A 85 -18.76 34.84 -38.05
CA GLU A 85 -19.74 35.88 -38.31
C GLU A 85 -20.66 35.41 -39.45
N ARG A 86 -21.94 35.75 -39.30
CA ARG A 86 -23.04 35.36 -40.18
C ARG A 86 -23.37 36.49 -41.13
#